data_AF-A0A9I3K5E3-F1
#
_entry.id   AF-A0A9I3K5E3-F1
#
_cell.length_a   1.000
_cell.length_b   1.000
_cell.length_c   1.000
_cell.angle_alpha   90.00
_cell.angle_beta   90.00
_cell.angle_gamma   90.00
#
_symmetry.space_group_name_H-M   'P 1'
#
loop_
_entity.id
_entity.type
_entity.pdbx_description
1 polymer ?
#
loop_
_entity_poly.entity_id
_entity_poly.type
_entity_poly.pdbx_seq_one_letter_code
_entity_poly.pdbx_strand_id
1 'polypeptide(L)'
;MKLYLKYYGAQNSADDDSFYHLDVPLETFIVLVLYRYLEINPSNVVVHFVQCKATSNVLRVVLPRSMIRGNQSVNFTDATNTLPNDGDPALFCQLPSISIESINTIVSGLCGVCRRLTKQHITTSKKAEGLLGFKGNTLVAPADASLWTKFCEIDIIRCVEDVLSFDANSTTTVPNELGQFESHLLQPLKSHNIYKLINLVNNVRISSDEEHRKLVGVEQRFDFHANH
;
A
#
# COMPACT_ATOMS: atom_id res chain seq x y z
N MET A 1 7.65 -0.38 17.42
CA MET A 1 7.98 0.48 16.27
C MET A 1 7.19 1.78 16.39
N LYS A 2 7.73 2.89 15.89
CA LYS A 2 7.04 4.18 15.88
C LYS A 2 6.68 4.53 14.44
N LEU A 3 5.40 4.71 14.13
CA LEU A 3 4.86 5.08 12.83
C LEU A 3 4.48 6.56 12.85
N TYR A 4 5.08 7.35 11.98
CA TYR A 4 4.84 8.79 11.86
C TYR A 4 3.98 9.08 10.63
N LEU A 5 2.84 9.73 10.85
CA LEU A 5 1.84 10.06 9.83
C LEU A 5 1.59 11.57 9.81
N LYS A 6 1.26 12.12 8.64
CA LYS A 6 0.93 13.54 8.50
C LYS A 6 -0.53 13.79 8.85
N TYR A 7 -0.81 14.92 9.49
CA TYR A 7 -2.16 15.48 9.53
C TYR A 7 -2.09 17.00 9.37
N TYR A 8 -3.20 17.61 8.99
CA TYR A 8 -3.31 19.03 8.69
C TYR A 8 -4.14 19.78 9.73
N GLY A 9 -5.22 19.16 10.19
CA GLY A 9 -6.10 19.72 11.20
C GLY A 9 -6.77 18.62 12.00
N ALA A 10 -7.16 18.94 13.23
CA ALA A 10 -8.02 18.10 14.05
C ALA A 10 -9.22 18.93 14.47
N GLN A 11 -10.43 18.42 14.22
CA GLN A 11 -11.64 19.00 14.78
C GLN A 11 -11.95 18.28 16.09
N ASN A 12 -11.78 18.99 17.21
CA ASN A 12 -12.30 18.51 18.47
C ASN A 12 -13.80 18.82 18.49
N SER A 13 -14.65 17.84 18.18
CA SER A 13 -16.06 17.91 18.57
C SER A 13 -16.10 17.81 20.09
N ALA A 14 -16.61 18.86 20.74
CA ALA A 14 -16.64 18.99 22.20
C ALA A 14 -17.53 17.95 22.93
N ASP A 15 -18.14 17.02 22.19
CA ASP A 15 -19.27 16.20 22.66
C ASP A 15 -19.06 14.68 22.54
N ASP A 16 -17.98 14.21 21.89
CA ASP A 16 -17.67 12.76 21.83
C ASP A 16 -16.16 12.49 21.86
N ASP A 17 -15.66 12.17 23.06
CA ASP A 17 -14.24 11.85 23.32
C ASP A 17 -13.81 10.47 22.74
N SER A 18 -14.72 9.77 22.04
CA SER A 18 -14.50 8.40 21.53
C SER A 18 -13.76 8.35 20.19
N PHE A 19 -13.74 9.46 19.43
CA PHE A 19 -13.19 9.51 18.08
C PHE A 19 -12.16 10.63 17.91
N TYR A 20 -11.31 10.48 16.89
CA TYR A 20 -10.48 11.54 16.33
C TYR A 20 -11.05 11.94 14.97
N HIS A 21 -11.33 13.23 14.77
CA HIS A 21 -11.68 13.80 13.48
C HIS A 21 -10.45 14.51 12.92
N LEU A 22 -9.79 13.89 11.95
CA LEU A 22 -8.54 14.40 11.38
C LEU A 22 -8.71 14.74 9.91
N ASP A 23 -8.10 15.85 9.52
CA ASP A 23 -7.85 16.20 8.13
C ASP A 23 -6.45 15.71 7.77
N VAL A 24 -6.34 14.79 6.82
CA VAL A 24 -5.10 14.05 6.48
C VAL A 24 -4.86 13.99 4.97
N PRO A 25 -3.61 13.81 4.51
CA PRO A 25 -3.35 13.50 3.11
C PRO A 25 -3.69 12.05 2.76
N LEU A 26 -3.76 11.78 1.45
CA LEU A 26 -4.07 10.46 0.89
C LEU A 26 -3.13 9.36 1.42
N GLU A 27 -1.84 9.61 1.53
CA GLU A 27 -0.87 8.62 2.01
C GLU A 27 -1.12 8.22 3.45
N THR A 28 -1.52 9.18 4.29
CA THR A 28 -1.89 8.88 5.69
C THR A 28 -3.19 8.07 5.75
N PHE A 29 -4.18 8.43 4.93
CA PHE A 29 -5.41 7.66 4.81
C PHE A 29 -5.14 6.20 4.40
N ILE A 30 -4.33 5.98 3.35
CA ILE A 30 -3.96 4.64 2.89
C ILE A 30 -3.28 3.83 4.00
N VAL A 31 -2.32 4.43 4.72
CA VAL A 31 -1.63 3.74 5.81
C VAL A 31 -2.59 3.41 6.97
N LEU A 32 -3.52 4.30 7.31
CA LEU A 32 -4.51 4.04 8.36
C LEU A 32 -5.48 2.91 7.98
N VAL A 33 -5.95 2.89 6.73
CA VAL A 33 -6.78 1.80 6.20
C VAL A 33 -6.03 0.47 6.26
N LEU A 34 -4.77 0.45 5.82
CA LEU A 34 -3.94 -0.75 5.88
C LEU A 34 -3.68 -1.20 7.33
N TYR A 35 -3.37 -0.25 8.22
CA TYR A 35 -3.15 -0.52 9.64
C TYR A 35 -4.38 -1.21 10.26
N ARG A 36 -5.59 -0.72 9.92
CA ARG A 36 -6.86 -1.31 10.33
C ARG A 36 -7.07 -2.69 9.72
N TYR A 37 -6.88 -2.82 8.42
CA TYR A 37 -7.10 -4.05 7.67
C TYR A 37 -6.22 -5.20 8.18
N LEU A 38 -4.96 -4.89 8.51
CA LEU A 38 -4.02 -5.84 9.06
C LEU A 38 -4.19 -6.07 10.57
N GLU A 39 -5.16 -5.41 11.22
CA GLU A 39 -5.40 -5.50 12.66
C GLU A 39 -4.11 -5.32 13.48
N ILE A 40 -3.29 -4.33 13.10
CA ILE A 40 -1.99 -4.11 13.74
C ILE A 40 -2.21 -3.74 15.21
N ASN A 41 -1.55 -4.47 16.11
CA ASN A 41 -1.60 -4.19 17.54
C ASN A 41 -0.88 -2.85 17.84
N PRO A 42 -1.53 -1.88 18.49
CA PRO A 42 -0.92 -0.61 18.88
C PRO A 42 0.32 -0.72 19.76
N SER A 43 0.47 -1.81 20.53
CA SER A 43 1.70 -2.08 21.30
C SER A 43 2.90 -2.45 20.43
N ASN A 44 2.68 -2.97 19.21
CA ASN A 44 3.74 -3.34 18.28
C ASN A 44 4.14 -2.15 17.39
N VAL A 45 3.15 -1.37 16.94
CA VAL A 45 3.32 -0.20 16.09
C VAL A 45 2.52 0.96 16.67
N VAL A 46 3.21 1.88 17.33
CA VAL A 46 2.64 3.08 17.93
C VAL A 46 2.51 4.16 16.85
N VAL A 47 1.33 4.77 16.74
CA VAL A 47 1.08 5.82 15.73
C VAL A 47 1.30 7.21 16.33
N HIS A 48 2.07 8.01 15.63
CA HIS A 48 2.39 9.40 15.93
C HIS A 48 1.90 10.28 14.79
N PHE A 49 1.06 11.27 15.08
CA PHE A 49 0.57 12.23 14.11
C PHE A 49 1.41 13.50 14.16
N VAL A 50 1.95 13.89 13.02
CA VAL A 50 2.81 15.06 12.82
C VAL A 50 2.03 16.13 12.06
N GLN A 51 1.83 17.27 12.70
CA GLN A 51 1.07 18.37 12.10
C GLN A 51 1.91 19.01 11.01
N CYS A 52 1.37 19.09 9.81
CA CYS A 52 2.01 19.72 8.67
C CYS A 52 1.10 20.80 8.10
N LYS A 53 1.68 21.73 7.34
CA LYS A 53 0.87 22.67 6.56
C LYS A 53 0.07 21.89 5.51
N ALA A 54 -1.21 22.20 5.39
CA ALA A 54 -2.08 21.57 4.40
C ALA A 54 -1.56 21.80 2.98
N THR A 55 -1.60 20.75 2.18
CA THR A 55 -1.46 20.80 0.72
C THR A 55 -2.84 20.66 0.06
N SER A 56 -2.91 20.62 -1.27
CA SER A 56 -4.10 20.14 -1.98
C SER A 56 -4.47 18.71 -1.53
N ASN A 57 -5.73 18.31 -1.74
CA ASN A 57 -6.26 16.96 -1.49
C ASN A 57 -6.30 16.55 0.00
N VAL A 58 -7.08 17.29 0.78
CA VAL A 58 -7.34 17.01 2.19
C VAL A 58 -8.50 16.02 2.33
N LEU A 59 -8.25 14.89 2.98
CA LEU A 59 -9.27 13.90 3.31
C LEU A 59 -9.67 14.02 4.77
N ARG A 60 -10.97 14.05 5.03
CA ARG A 60 -11.49 14.01 6.40
C ARG A 60 -11.71 12.56 6.83
N VAL A 61 -11.06 12.16 7.91
CA VAL A 61 -11.12 10.81 8.46
C VAL A 61 -11.64 10.84 9.89
N VAL A 62 -12.46 9.85 10.23
CA VAL A 62 -12.96 9.61 11.58
C VAL A 62 -12.35 8.31 12.09
N LEU A 63 -11.56 8.39 13.16
CA LEU A 63 -10.80 7.26 13.70
C LEU A 63 -11.27 6.97 15.12
N PRO A 64 -11.76 5.75 15.42
CA PRO A 64 -12.05 5.36 16.79
C PRO A 64 -10.75 5.39 17.61
N ARG A 65 -10.77 5.97 18.81
CA ARG A 65 -9.57 6.01 19.66
C ARG A 65 -9.06 4.60 19.99
N SER A 66 -9.95 3.62 20.14
CA SER A 66 -9.60 2.22 20.36
C SER A 66 -8.73 1.61 19.25
N MET A 67 -8.81 2.11 18.02
CA MET A 67 -8.02 1.62 16.88
C MET A 67 -6.53 1.94 17.03
N ILE A 68 -6.19 3.04 17.71
CA ILE A 68 -4.83 3.60 17.71
C ILE A 68 -4.24 3.65 19.12
N ARG A 69 -5.08 3.74 20.16
CA ARG A 69 -4.65 4.09 21.51
C ARG A 69 -4.27 2.92 22.41
N GLY A 70 -4.51 1.65 22.04
CA GLY A 70 -4.15 0.46 22.84
C GLY A 70 -4.00 0.71 24.36
N ASN A 71 -2.83 0.40 24.93
CA ASN A 71 -2.39 0.84 26.27
C ASN A 71 -1.41 2.05 26.22
N GLN A 72 -1.22 2.68 25.06
CA GLN A 72 -0.20 3.71 24.82
C GLN A 72 -0.77 4.92 24.07
N SER A 73 -0.35 6.12 24.44
CA SER A 73 -0.89 7.36 23.88
C SER A 73 -0.58 7.54 22.39
N VAL A 74 -1.61 7.90 21.62
CA VAL A 74 -1.43 8.57 20.32
C VAL A 74 -0.80 9.93 20.60
N ASN A 75 0.36 10.18 20.01
CA ASN A 75 1.06 11.44 20.21
C ASN A 75 0.82 12.34 19.00
N PHE A 76 0.29 13.54 19.24
CA PHE A 76 0.19 14.61 18.27
C PHE A 76 1.38 15.55 18.48
N THR A 77 2.21 15.72 17.45
CA THR A 77 3.36 16.63 17.47
C THR A 77 3.14 17.75 16.46
N ASP A 78 3.53 18.96 16.83
CA ASP A 78 3.51 20.12 15.94
C ASP A 78 4.88 20.26 15.26
N ALA A 79 4.92 20.16 13.93
CA ALA A 79 6.18 20.29 13.19
C ALA A 79 6.81 21.70 13.29
N THR A 80 6.04 22.71 13.74
CA THR A 80 6.52 24.10 13.81
C THR A 80 7.18 24.47 15.14
N ASN A 81 6.88 23.75 16.23
CA ASN A 81 7.30 24.12 17.59
C ASN A 81 8.36 23.21 18.22
N THR A 82 8.79 22.15 17.53
CA THR A 82 9.93 21.34 17.97
C THR A 82 10.82 21.07 16.77
N LEU A 83 11.86 21.89 16.58
CA LEU A 83 13.14 21.34 16.12
C LEU A 83 13.54 20.33 17.18
N PRO A 84 13.47 19.02 16.92
CA PRO A 84 13.71 18.08 17.97
C PRO A 84 15.22 17.99 18.13
N ASN A 85 15.78 18.71 19.10
CA ASN A 85 17.12 18.40 19.59
C ASN A 85 17.15 16.96 20.21
N ASP A 86 15.98 16.34 20.42
CA ASP A 86 15.73 14.98 20.95
C ASP A 86 14.84 14.08 20.05
N GLY A 87 14.58 14.45 18.78
CA GLY A 87 13.57 13.74 17.98
C GLY A 87 14.11 12.58 17.18
N ASP A 88 13.26 11.57 17.08
CA ASP A 88 13.46 10.39 16.27
C ASP A 88 13.87 10.77 14.83
N PRO A 89 15.00 10.26 14.31
CA PRO A 89 15.48 10.64 12.99
C PRO A 89 14.49 10.35 11.85
N ALA A 90 13.50 9.48 12.07
CA ALA A 90 12.43 9.20 11.11
C ALA A 90 11.55 10.44 10.79
N LEU A 91 11.57 11.47 11.65
CA LEU A 91 10.87 12.75 11.41
C LEU A 91 11.55 13.61 10.34
N PHE A 92 12.84 13.38 10.04
CA PHE A 92 13.56 14.08 8.96
C PHE A 92 13.38 13.41 7.59
N CYS A 93 12.69 12.27 7.53
CA CYS A 93 12.38 11.58 6.29
C CYS A 93 11.00 12.01 5.74
N GLN A 94 10.76 11.72 4.46
CA GLN A 94 9.45 11.98 3.85
C GLN A 94 8.37 11.08 4.48
N LEU A 95 7.47 11.69 5.28
CA LEU A 95 6.35 10.98 5.86
C LEU A 95 5.39 10.45 4.77
N PRO A 96 4.80 9.25 4.95
CA PRO A 96 4.85 8.44 6.17
C PRO A 96 6.21 7.78 6.40
N SER A 97 6.60 7.59 7.67
CA SER A 97 7.83 6.91 8.04
C SER A 97 7.68 6.02 9.27
N ILE A 98 8.51 5.00 9.39
CA ILE A 98 8.59 4.08 10.53
C ILE A 98 10.01 4.09 11.08
N SER A 99 10.14 4.28 12.39
CA SER A 99 11.36 4.05 13.14
C SER A 99 11.35 2.70 13.85
N ILE A 100 12.44 1.95 13.68
CA ILE A 100 12.64 0.61 14.24
C ILE A 100 13.94 0.61 15.06
N GLU A 101 13.81 1.08 16.28
CA GLU A 101 14.92 1.29 17.22
C GLU A 101 15.75 0.02 17.47
N SER A 102 15.10 -1.15 17.58
CA SER A 102 15.78 -2.43 17.85
C SER A 102 16.83 -2.85 16.81
N ILE A 103 16.73 -2.33 15.59
CA ILE A 103 17.66 -2.61 14.48
C ILE A 103 18.20 -1.33 13.84
N ASN A 104 18.06 -0.18 14.51
CA ASN A 104 18.49 1.13 14.03
C ASN A 104 18.12 1.40 12.56
N THR A 105 16.87 1.10 12.18
CA THR A 105 16.42 1.19 10.78
C THR A 105 15.23 2.13 10.67
N ILE A 106 15.27 2.98 9.65
CA ILE A 106 14.16 3.85 9.26
C ILE A 106 13.62 3.37 7.92
N VAL A 107 12.29 3.32 7.81
CA VAL A 107 11.60 3.03 6.55
C VAL A 107 10.73 4.23 6.23
N SER A 108 10.91 4.83 5.06
CA SER A 108 10.17 6.04 4.65
C SER A 108 9.47 5.83 3.31
N GLY A 109 8.45 6.65 3.07
CA GLY A 109 7.65 6.59 1.85
C GLY A 109 6.53 5.56 1.94
N LEU A 110 5.42 5.85 1.25
CA LEU A 110 4.18 5.09 1.34
C LEU A 110 4.39 3.58 1.10
N CYS A 111 5.00 3.20 -0.03
CA CYS A 111 5.21 1.80 -0.39
C CYS A 111 6.08 1.06 0.64
N GLY A 112 7.17 1.70 1.09
CA GLY A 112 8.08 1.12 2.09
C GLY A 112 7.39 0.89 3.43
N VAL A 113 6.64 1.88 3.90
CA VAL A 113 5.86 1.83 5.15
C VAL A 113 4.80 0.75 5.07
N CYS A 114 3.96 0.75 4.03
CA CYS A 114 2.92 -0.26 3.83
C CYS A 114 3.51 -1.68 3.82
N ARG A 115 4.58 -1.89 3.06
CA ARG A 115 5.31 -3.16 3.01
C ARG A 115 5.84 -3.59 4.37
N ARG A 116 6.40 -2.67 5.15
CA ARG A 116 6.92 -2.97 6.49
C ARG A 116 5.80 -3.36 7.45
N LEU A 117 4.66 -2.68 7.42
CA LEU A 117 3.48 -3.04 8.22
C LEU A 117 2.97 -4.43 7.85
N THR A 118 2.85 -4.74 6.56
CA THR A 118 2.44 -6.07 6.10
C THR A 118 3.44 -7.14 6.54
N LYS A 119 4.75 -6.89 6.47
CA LYS A 119 5.76 -7.82 6.99
C LYS A 119 5.60 -8.06 8.50
N GLN A 120 5.32 -7.02 9.28
CA GLN A 120 5.06 -7.16 10.72
C GLN A 120 3.81 -8.00 11.01
N HIS A 121 2.77 -7.84 10.20
CA HIS A 121 1.57 -8.66 10.32
C HIS A 121 1.87 -10.13 9.98
N ILE A 122 2.61 -10.39 8.90
CA ILE A 122 2.99 -11.76 8.48
C ILE A 122 3.81 -12.48 9.56
N THR A 123 4.75 -11.80 10.22
CA THR A 123 5.52 -12.42 11.31
C THR A 123 4.65 -12.84 12.49
N THR A 124 3.52 -12.15 12.70
CA THR A 124 2.57 -12.43 13.79
C THR A 124 1.48 -13.42 13.35
N SER A 125 1.12 -13.45 12.06
CA SER A 125 0.06 -14.28 11.49
C SER A 125 0.56 -15.04 10.26
N LYS A 126 0.88 -16.33 10.44
CA LYS A 126 1.34 -17.21 9.33
C LYS A 126 0.30 -17.36 8.21
N LYS A 127 -0.99 -17.16 8.50
CA LYS A 127 -2.06 -17.20 7.49
C LYS A 127 -1.96 -16.07 6.45
N ALA A 128 -1.15 -15.05 6.74
CA ALA A 128 -1.00 -13.87 5.90
C ALA A 128 0.22 -13.92 4.95
N GLU A 129 0.96 -15.05 4.88
CA GLU A 129 2.20 -15.17 4.09
C GLU A 129 2.03 -14.79 2.61
N GLY A 130 0.82 -14.93 2.06
CA GLY A 130 0.48 -14.55 0.69
C GLY A 130 0.24 -13.05 0.44
N LEU A 131 0.12 -12.20 1.47
CA LEU A 131 -0.25 -10.78 1.29
C LEU A 131 0.78 -9.97 0.51
N LEU A 132 2.05 -10.35 0.59
CA LEU A 132 3.11 -9.75 -0.21
C LEU A 132 3.39 -10.53 -1.50
N GLY A 133 2.56 -11.51 -1.86
CA GLY A 133 2.72 -12.31 -3.06
C GLY A 133 4.06 -13.07 -3.13
N PHE A 134 4.41 -13.49 -4.36
CA PHE A 134 5.59 -14.31 -4.61
C PHE A 134 6.89 -13.64 -4.16
N LYS A 135 7.73 -14.36 -3.41
CA LYS A 135 8.98 -13.86 -2.79
C LYS A 135 8.80 -12.56 -2.01
N GLY A 136 7.59 -12.35 -1.50
CA GLY A 136 7.22 -11.14 -0.80
C GLY A 136 7.34 -9.89 -1.67
N ASN A 137 7.09 -9.92 -2.98
CA ASN A 137 7.08 -8.75 -3.86
C ASN A 137 8.38 -7.92 -3.84
N THR A 138 9.54 -8.56 -3.79
CA THR A 138 10.80 -7.87 -4.14
C THR A 138 10.78 -7.55 -5.62
N LEU A 139 10.45 -6.30 -5.95
CA LEU A 139 10.62 -5.77 -7.30
C LEU A 139 12.12 -5.80 -7.61
N VAL A 140 12.52 -6.75 -8.45
CA VAL A 140 13.91 -6.86 -8.95
C VAL A 140 14.19 -5.79 -10.01
N ALA A 141 13.14 -5.18 -10.58
CA ALA A 141 13.25 -4.18 -11.63
C ALA A 141 13.12 -2.75 -11.06
N PRO A 142 14.01 -1.81 -11.47
CA PRO A 142 13.86 -0.38 -11.20
C PRO A 142 12.49 0.16 -11.64
N ALA A 143 11.97 1.17 -10.95
CA ALA A 143 10.70 1.81 -11.29
C ALA A 143 10.66 2.31 -12.75
N ASP A 144 11.82 2.74 -13.27
CA ASP A 144 11.96 3.26 -14.64
C ASP A 144 12.02 2.16 -15.71
N ALA A 145 12.29 0.90 -15.34
CA ALA A 145 12.44 -0.22 -16.27
C ALA A 145 11.20 -1.12 -16.37
N SER A 146 10.31 -1.05 -15.37
CA SER A 146 9.09 -1.85 -15.29
C SER A 146 7.88 -0.94 -15.44
N LEU A 147 7.16 -1.07 -16.57
CA LEU A 147 5.90 -0.37 -16.84
C LEU A 147 4.94 -0.47 -15.65
N TRP A 148 4.88 -1.64 -15.00
CA TRP A 148 4.00 -1.89 -13.85
C TRP A 148 4.48 -1.25 -12.56
N THR A 149 5.79 -1.11 -12.38
CA THR A 149 6.32 -0.41 -11.20
C THR A 149 6.00 1.08 -11.31
N LYS A 150 6.25 1.71 -12.46
CA LYS A 150 5.84 3.10 -12.73
C LYS A 150 4.33 3.29 -12.57
N PHE A 151 3.54 2.36 -13.11
CA PHE A 151 2.09 2.42 -12.99
C PHE A 151 1.64 2.41 -11.52
N CYS A 152 2.11 1.44 -10.73
CA CYS A 152 1.71 1.27 -9.34
C CYS A 152 2.26 2.34 -8.38
N GLU A 153 3.42 2.93 -8.67
CA GLU A 153 4.07 3.89 -7.76
C GLU A 153 3.83 5.35 -8.13
N ILE A 154 3.47 5.65 -9.39
CA ILE A 154 3.33 7.02 -9.88
C ILE A 154 1.96 7.24 -10.51
N ASP A 155 1.64 6.47 -11.56
CA ASP A 155 0.50 6.79 -12.42
C ASP A 155 -0.84 6.60 -11.69
N ILE A 156 -1.00 5.50 -10.93
CA ILE A 156 -2.24 5.24 -10.17
C ILE A 156 -2.45 6.25 -9.03
N ILE A 157 -1.37 6.74 -8.41
CA ILE A 157 -1.48 7.73 -7.32
C ILE A 157 -2.01 9.04 -7.89
N ARG A 158 -1.43 9.52 -9.00
CA ARG A 158 -1.90 10.72 -9.71
C ARG A 158 -3.34 10.57 -10.19
N CYS A 159 -3.67 9.42 -10.78
CA CYS A 159 -5.04 9.12 -11.20
C CYS A 159 -6.03 9.25 -10.04
N VAL A 160 -5.69 8.74 -8.84
CA VAL A 160 -6.56 8.85 -7.66
C VAL A 160 -6.67 10.30 -7.18
N GLU A 161 -5.57 11.06 -7.15
CA GLU A 161 -5.58 12.48 -6.80
C GLU A 161 -6.46 13.32 -7.74
N ASP A 162 -6.38 13.06 -9.04
CA ASP A 162 -7.21 13.71 -10.06
C ASP A 162 -8.69 13.36 -9.85
N VAL A 163 -9.00 12.08 -9.64
CA VAL A 163 -10.37 11.61 -9.36
C VAL A 163 -10.94 12.23 -8.09
N LEU A 164 -10.14 12.36 -7.03
CA LEU A 164 -10.55 13.00 -5.79
C LEU A 164 -10.79 14.52 -5.95
N SER A 165 -10.28 15.12 -7.02
CA SER A 165 -10.47 16.53 -7.36
C SER A 165 -11.71 16.77 -8.24
N PHE A 166 -12.43 15.72 -8.63
CA PHE A 166 -13.61 15.84 -9.49
C PHE A 166 -14.76 16.53 -8.76
N ASP A 167 -15.26 17.62 -9.35
CA ASP A 167 -16.48 18.28 -8.90
C ASP A 167 -17.71 17.59 -9.54
N ALA A 168 -18.77 17.43 -8.76
CA ALA A 168 -20.00 16.71 -9.14
C ALA A 168 -20.70 17.31 -10.37
N ASN A 169 -20.36 18.56 -10.73
CA ASN A 169 -20.93 19.29 -11.87
C ASN A 169 -20.03 19.30 -13.12
N SER A 170 -18.83 18.71 -13.05
CA SER A 170 -17.93 18.65 -14.19
C SER A 170 -18.28 17.48 -15.11
N THR A 171 -18.24 17.68 -16.44
CA THR A 171 -18.32 16.57 -17.41
C THR A 171 -17.02 15.79 -17.33
N THR A 172 -16.95 14.83 -16.41
CA THR A 172 -15.70 14.17 -16.13
C THR A 172 -15.49 12.92 -16.97
N THR A 173 -14.37 12.89 -17.69
CA THR A 173 -13.91 11.69 -18.39
C THR A 173 -13.10 10.82 -17.43
N VAL A 174 -13.41 9.52 -17.40
CA VAL A 174 -12.66 8.54 -16.61
C VAL A 174 -11.18 8.56 -17.02
N PRO A 175 -10.22 8.61 -16.08
CA PRO A 175 -8.79 8.59 -16.41
C PRO A 175 -8.40 7.34 -17.19
N ASN A 176 -7.50 7.51 -18.16
CA ASN A 176 -7.04 6.42 -19.02
C ASN A 176 -6.31 5.32 -18.23
N GLU A 177 -5.66 5.70 -17.13
CA GLU A 177 -4.93 4.83 -16.21
C GLU A 177 -5.85 3.75 -15.63
N LEU A 178 -7.13 4.08 -15.38
CA LEU A 178 -8.09 3.11 -14.88
C LEU A 178 -8.45 2.06 -15.94
N GLY A 179 -8.64 2.48 -17.19
CA GLY A 179 -8.85 1.56 -18.31
C GLY A 179 -7.62 0.69 -18.61
N GLN A 180 -6.41 1.25 -18.46
CA GLN A 180 -5.17 0.48 -18.56
C GLN A 180 -5.05 -0.57 -17.45
N PHE A 181 -5.44 -0.21 -16.22
CA PHE A 181 -5.46 -1.12 -15.09
C PHE A 181 -6.45 -2.27 -15.30
N GLU A 182 -7.68 -1.96 -15.70
CA GLU A 182 -8.70 -2.96 -16.01
C GLU A 182 -8.23 -3.91 -17.11
N SER A 183 -7.74 -3.36 -18.23
CA SER A 183 -7.17 -4.14 -19.33
C SER A 183 -6.05 -5.07 -18.88
N HIS A 184 -5.23 -4.65 -17.91
CA HIS A 184 -4.18 -5.48 -17.35
C HIS A 184 -4.69 -6.58 -16.43
N LEU A 185 -5.65 -6.28 -15.55
CA LEU A 185 -6.24 -7.30 -14.67
C LEU A 185 -6.98 -8.40 -15.44
N LEU A 186 -7.44 -8.10 -16.66
CA LEU A 186 -8.00 -9.09 -17.59
C LEU A 186 -6.94 -10.01 -18.19
N GLN A 187 -5.65 -9.66 -18.12
CA GLN A 187 -4.58 -10.50 -18.66
C GLN A 187 -4.25 -11.64 -17.69
N PRO A 188 -4.08 -12.88 -18.18
CA PRO A 188 -3.62 -13.97 -17.34
C PRO A 188 -2.22 -13.69 -16.80
N LEU A 189 -1.93 -14.16 -15.59
CA LEU A 189 -0.62 -14.06 -14.96
C LEU A 189 0.46 -14.64 -15.89
N LYS A 190 1.37 -13.78 -16.36
CA LYS A 190 2.52 -14.20 -17.17
C LYS A 190 3.57 -14.84 -16.26
N SER A 191 3.48 -16.16 -16.08
CA SER A 191 4.55 -16.92 -15.43
C SER A 191 5.76 -17.01 -16.34
N HIS A 192 6.92 -16.54 -15.88
CA HIS A 192 8.20 -16.69 -16.59
C HIS A 192 8.59 -18.17 -16.83
N ASN A 193 7.89 -19.12 -16.21
CA ASN A 193 8.08 -20.55 -16.38
C ASN A 193 6.81 -21.25 -16.90
N ILE A 194 5.92 -20.54 -17.59
CA ILE A 194 4.62 -21.08 -18.04
C ILE A 194 4.76 -22.39 -18.81
N TYR A 195 5.77 -22.52 -19.67
CA TYR A 195 6.02 -23.77 -20.39
C TYR A 195 6.51 -24.90 -19.49
N LYS A 196 7.26 -24.63 -18.41
CA LYS A 196 7.60 -25.68 -17.43
C LYS A 196 6.35 -26.21 -16.76
N LEU A 197 5.39 -25.33 -16.45
CA LEU A 197 4.13 -25.71 -15.84
C LEU A 197 3.27 -26.55 -16.81
N ILE A 198 3.15 -26.10 -18.06
CA ILE A 198 2.41 -26.81 -19.11
C ILE A 198 3.05 -28.18 -19.38
N ASN A 199 4.38 -28.24 -19.43
CA ASN A 199 5.12 -29.50 -19.60
C ASN A 199 4.86 -30.48 -18.46
N LEU A 200 4.81 -29.99 -17.23
CA LEU A 200 4.56 -30.80 -16.05
C LEU A 200 3.12 -31.35 -16.06
N VAL A 201 2.13 -30.50 -16.35
CA VAL A 201 0.70 -30.88 -16.24
C VAL A 201 0.26 -31.73 -17.43
N ASN A 202 0.65 -31.37 -18.65
CA ASN A 202 0.22 -32.08 -19.86
C ASN A 202 1.19 -33.21 -20.24
N ASN A 203 2.25 -33.44 -19.45
CA ASN A 203 3.34 -34.38 -19.74
C ASN A 203 3.91 -34.19 -21.16
N VAL A 204 4.06 -32.93 -21.56
CA VAL A 204 4.58 -32.50 -22.87
C VAL A 204 5.95 -31.84 -22.72
N ARG A 205 6.64 -31.59 -23.84
CA ARG A 205 7.94 -30.92 -23.85
C ARG A 205 7.92 -29.75 -24.83
N ILE A 206 7.41 -28.64 -24.35
CA ILE A 206 7.28 -27.35 -25.02
C ILE A 206 8.35 -26.40 -24.48
N SER A 207 9.03 -25.71 -25.37
CA SER A 207 10.07 -24.73 -25.03
C SER A 207 9.79 -23.34 -25.60
N SER A 208 8.76 -23.19 -26.43
CA SER A 208 8.39 -21.93 -27.08
C SER A 208 6.88 -21.77 -27.31
N ASP A 209 6.45 -20.53 -27.53
CA ASP A 209 5.08 -20.18 -27.91
C ASP A 209 4.64 -20.85 -29.21
N GLU A 210 5.57 -21.03 -30.14
CA GLU A 210 5.28 -21.61 -31.45
C GLU A 210 4.98 -23.11 -31.35
N GLU A 211 5.72 -23.83 -30.50
CA GLU A 211 5.44 -25.22 -30.15
C GLU A 211 4.13 -25.36 -29.37
N HIS A 212 3.83 -24.43 -28.45
CA HIS A 212 2.56 -24.41 -27.73
C HIS A 212 1.37 -24.26 -28.68
N ARG A 213 1.43 -23.31 -29.62
CA ARG A 213 0.34 -23.08 -30.60
C ARG A 213 0.08 -24.29 -31.50
N LYS A 214 1.11 -25.09 -31.82
CA LYS A 214 0.98 -26.31 -32.62
C LYS A 214 0.28 -27.46 -31.89
N LEU A 215 0.24 -27.44 -30.56
CA LEU A 215 -0.42 -28.46 -29.73
C LEU A 215 -1.90 -28.19 -29.49
N VAL A 216 -2.41 -27.00 -29.83
CA VAL A 216 -3.79 -26.61 -29.51
C VAL A 216 -4.78 -27.28 -30.48
N GLY A 217 -5.16 -28.51 -30.16
CA GLY A 217 -6.53 -29.00 -30.39
C GLY A 217 -7.45 -28.41 -29.31
N VAL A 218 -8.73 -28.18 -29.65
CA VAL A 218 -9.73 -27.49 -28.80
C VAL A 218 -9.88 -28.12 -27.39
N GLU A 219 -9.45 -29.37 -27.20
CA GLU A 219 -9.55 -30.12 -25.93
C GLU A 219 -8.36 -29.97 -24.97
N GLN A 220 -7.22 -29.37 -25.36
CA GLN A 220 -6.02 -29.27 -24.52
C GLN A 220 -5.68 -27.85 -24.05
N ARG A 221 -6.67 -26.94 -23.99
CA ARG A 221 -6.45 -25.60 -23.44
C ARG A 221 -6.19 -25.69 -21.94
N PHE A 222 -4.96 -25.36 -21.53
CA PHE A 222 -4.60 -25.26 -20.12
C PHE A 222 -5.44 -24.15 -19.46
N ASP A 223 -6.37 -24.55 -18.60
CA ASP A 223 -7.18 -23.63 -17.81
C ASP A 223 -6.42 -23.25 -16.53
N PHE A 224 -6.05 -21.97 -16.44
CA PHE A 224 -5.36 -21.41 -15.28
C PHE A 224 -6.25 -21.31 -14.04
N HIS A 225 -7.57 -21.26 -14.20
CA HIS A 225 -8.51 -21.15 -13.07
C HIS A 225 -8.86 -22.51 -12.45
N ALA A 226 -8.82 -23.59 -13.24
CA ALA A 226 -9.12 -24.94 -12.74
C ALA A 226 -7.94 -25.63 -12.03
N ASN A 227 -6.70 -25.18 -12.26
CA ASN A 227 -5.47 -25.83 -11.79
C ASN A 227 -4.72 -25.04 -10.70
N HIS A 228 -5.41 -24.14 -9.99
CA HIS A 228 -4.90 -23.34 -8.88
C HIS A 228 -5.69 -23.62 -7.60
#